data_AF-A0A538LWI7-F1
#
_entry.id   AF-A0A538LWI7-F1
#
_cell.length_a   1.000
_cell.length_b   1.000
_cell.length_c   1.000
_cell.angle_alpha   90.00
_cell.angle_beta   90.00
_cell.angle_gamma   90.00
#
_symmetry.space_group_name_H-M   'P 1'
#
loop_
_entity.id
_entity.type
_entity.pdbx_description
1 polymer ?
#
loop_
_entity_poly.entity_id
_entity_poly.type
_entity_poly.pdbx_seq_one_letter_code
_entity_poly.pdbx_strand_id
1 'polypeptide(L)'
;MLYPADPPTVEEIVCVMRHASEDPHGFRLRAMIVMLWRGGLRIQEALALSEHDLDPRRGSVLVRRGKGGHRREVGMDGWGWENLSPWVSERLELPAGPLFCVIDGPTRGRPWSAAAVRTEFRRHAAEAGVRRRFAPHQLRHAHAVELAREGVSLNVIQRQLGHANLGTTSIYLQGIDIEEIISTVHARRAPMMSATAGLQL
;
A
#
# COMPACT_ATOMS: atom_id res chain seq x y z
N MET A 1 -27.96 -1.61 -7.06
CA MET A 1 -26.54 -1.24 -7.25
C MET A 1 -25.79 -1.81 -6.05
N LEU A 2 -25.11 -2.95 -6.21
CA LEU A 2 -24.34 -3.55 -5.12
C LEU A 2 -23.22 -2.58 -4.75
N TYR A 3 -23.27 -2.03 -3.53
CA TYR A 3 -22.12 -1.36 -2.93
C TYR A 3 -20.91 -2.31 -3.06
N PRO A 4 -19.71 -1.84 -3.40
CA PRO A 4 -18.54 -2.71 -3.38
C PRO A 4 -18.44 -3.36 -2.00
N ALA A 5 -18.07 -4.65 -1.96
CA ALA A 5 -17.88 -5.35 -0.70
C ALA A 5 -16.96 -4.54 0.22
N ASP A 6 -17.30 -4.48 1.51
CA ASP A 6 -16.52 -3.74 2.50
C ASP A 6 -15.03 -4.16 2.43
N PRO A 7 -14.11 -3.19 2.51
CA PRO A 7 -12.69 -3.51 2.55
C PRO A 7 -12.35 -4.30 3.83
N PRO A 8 -11.26 -5.08 3.84
CA PRO A 8 -10.81 -5.74 5.06
C PRO A 8 -10.55 -4.71 6.16
N THR A 9 -10.86 -5.05 7.41
CA THR A 9 -10.63 -4.15 8.55
C THR A 9 -9.14 -4.04 8.86
N VAL A 10 -8.77 -3.03 9.64
CA VAL A 10 -7.39 -2.86 10.13
C VAL A 10 -6.91 -4.13 10.82
N GLU A 11 -7.73 -4.73 11.68
CA GLU A 11 -7.42 -5.96 12.40
C GLU A 11 -7.18 -7.13 11.45
N GLU A 12 -7.99 -7.29 10.40
CA GLU A 12 -7.79 -8.34 9.41
C GLU A 12 -6.50 -8.13 8.63
N ILE A 13 -6.20 -6.89 8.21
CA ILE A 13 -4.97 -6.58 7.48
C ILE A 13 -3.75 -6.88 8.34
N VAL A 14 -3.75 -6.43 9.59
CA VAL A 14 -2.64 -6.70 10.52
C VAL A 14 -2.55 -8.19 10.87
N CYS A 15 -3.68 -8.89 11.01
CA CYS A 15 -3.69 -10.34 11.21
C CYS A 15 -2.98 -11.08 10.07
N VAL A 16 -3.29 -10.74 8.81
CA VAL A 16 -2.60 -11.30 7.63
C VAL A 16 -1.10 -11.00 7.66
N MET A 17 -0.72 -9.76 7.99
CA MET A 17 0.69 -9.37 8.07
C MET A 17 1.47 -10.13 9.16
N ARG A 18 0.83 -10.43 10.29
CA ARG A 18 1.41 -11.22 11.40
C ARG A 18 1.57 -12.71 11.09
N HIS A 19 0.75 -13.25 10.19
CA HIS A 19 0.89 -14.65 9.73
C HIS A 19 1.99 -14.81 8.67
N ALA A 20 2.50 -13.71 8.11
CA ALA A 20 3.62 -13.77 7.18
C ALA A 20 4.91 -14.10 7.95
N SER A 21 5.74 -14.96 7.37
CA SER A 21 6.99 -15.41 7.99
C SER A 21 7.99 -14.27 8.23
N GLU A 22 8.95 -14.50 9.12
CA GLU A 22 10.10 -13.61 9.32
C GLU A 22 11.26 -14.01 8.40
N ASP A 23 10.98 -14.01 7.10
CA ASP A 23 11.92 -14.32 6.02
C ASP A 23 11.71 -13.34 4.84
N PRO A 24 12.56 -13.38 3.78
CA PRO A 24 12.42 -12.48 2.64
C PRO A 24 11.05 -12.52 1.94
N HIS A 25 10.34 -13.65 1.93
CA HIS A 25 9.00 -13.74 1.36
C HIS A 25 7.97 -13.01 2.22
N GLY A 26 8.02 -13.21 3.53
CA GLY A 26 7.15 -12.53 4.47
C GLY A 26 7.40 -11.02 4.52
N PHE A 27 8.67 -10.59 4.49
CA PHE A 27 9.01 -9.18 4.37
C PHE A 27 8.47 -8.56 3.08
N ARG A 28 8.66 -9.23 1.92
CA ARG A 28 8.11 -8.77 0.63
C ARG A 28 6.59 -8.67 0.65
N LEU A 29 5.91 -9.62 1.31
CA LEU A 29 4.46 -9.59 1.46
C LEU A 29 4.00 -8.38 2.29
N ARG A 30 4.58 -8.19 3.48
CA ARG A 30 4.29 -7.06 4.37
C ARG A 30 4.51 -5.73 3.65
N ALA A 31 5.64 -5.59 2.97
CA ALA A 31 5.97 -4.44 2.14
C ALA A 31 4.93 -4.18 1.04
N MET A 32 4.50 -5.20 0.29
CA MET A 32 3.46 -5.05 -0.74
C MET A 32 2.12 -4.64 -0.13
N ILE A 33 1.74 -5.20 1.03
CA ILE A 33 0.51 -4.81 1.73
C ILE A 33 0.55 -3.33 2.10
N VAL A 34 1.62 -2.84 2.75
CA VAL A 34 1.70 -1.43 3.18
C VAL A 34 1.83 -0.46 2.03
N MET A 35 2.46 -0.81 0.90
CA MET A 35 2.46 0.05 -0.28
C MET A 35 1.05 0.25 -0.85
N LEU A 36 0.21 -0.80 -0.83
CA LEU A 36 -1.16 -0.72 -1.31
C LEU A 36 -2.11 -0.08 -0.29
N TRP A 37 -1.88 -0.31 1.00
CA TRP A 37 -2.76 0.08 2.10
C TRP A 37 -2.38 1.40 2.77
N ARG A 38 -1.11 1.66 3.03
CA ARG A 38 -0.64 2.89 3.68
C ARG A 38 -0.16 3.94 2.68
N GLY A 39 0.48 3.51 1.58
CA GLY A 39 0.78 4.38 0.45
C GLY A 39 -0.40 4.56 -0.52
N GLY A 40 -1.41 3.69 -0.46
CA GLY A 40 -2.59 3.78 -1.31
C GLY A 40 -2.31 3.51 -2.80
N LEU A 41 -1.23 2.84 -3.18
CA LEU A 41 -0.86 2.62 -4.59
C LEU A 41 -1.81 1.62 -5.29
N ARG A 42 -1.90 1.72 -6.62
CA ARG A 42 -2.41 0.62 -7.45
C ARG A 42 -1.35 -0.47 -7.56
N ILE A 43 -1.75 -1.74 -7.71
CA ILE A 43 -0.80 -2.86 -7.85
C ILE A 43 0.23 -2.66 -8.97
N GLN A 44 -0.18 -2.13 -10.13
CA GLN A 44 0.75 -1.87 -11.23
C GLN A 44 1.72 -0.72 -10.93
N GLU A 45 1.30 0.26 -10.12
CA GLU A 45 2.18 1.33 -9.67
C GLU A 45 3.21 0.78 -8.68
N ALA A 46 2.77 -0.02 -7.70
CA ALA A 46 3.64 -0.66 -6.72
C ALA A 46 4.68 -1.60 -7.36
N LEU A 47 4.26 -2.45 -8.31
CA LEU A 47 5.14 -3.37 -9.02
C LEU A 47 6.13 -2.67 -9.97
N ALA A 48 5.87 -1.40 -10.33
CA ALA A 48 6.75 -0.60 -11.18
C ALA A 48 7.75 0.25 -10.38
N LEU A 49 7.72 0.19 -9.04
CA LEU A 49 8.66 0.91 -8.19
C LEU A 49 10.07 0.30 -8.27
N SER A 50 11.04 1.17 -8.01
CA SER A 50 12.41 0.86 -7.64
C SER A 50 12.74 1.57 -6.33
N GLU A 51 13.87 1.22 -5.74
CA GLU A 51 14.41 1.77 -4.51
C GLU A 51 14.56 3.30 -4.59
N HIS A 52 14.92 3.84 -5.76
CA HIS A 52 15.06 5.28 -6.00
C HIS A 52 13.75 6.07 -6.00
N ASP A 53 12.60 5.39 -6.06
CA ASP A 53 11.30 6.06 -6.00
C ASP A 53 10.83 6.27 -4.55
N LEU A 54 11.61 5.81 -3.56
CA LEU A 54 11.30 5.91 -2.15
C LEU A 54 12.09 7.07 -1.53
N ASP A 55 11.37 7.97 -0.84
CA ASP A 55 11.99 8.99 0.02
C ASP A 55 11.43 8.85 1.46
N PRO A 56 12.00 7.94 2.27
CA PRO A 56 11.55 7.74 3.64
C PRO A 56 11.72 8.97 4.54
N ARG A 57 12.68 9.85 4.21
CA ARG A 57 12.93 11.07 5.01
C ARG A 57 11.84 12.10 4.80
N ARG A 58 11.41 12.28 3.55
CA ARG A 58 10.25 13.11 3.21
C ARG A 58 8.92 12.41 3.47
N GLY A 59 8.94 11.09 3.60
CA GLY A 59 7.74 10.28 3.76
C GLY A 59 6.95 10.10 2.46
N SER A 60 7.61 10.18 1.30
CA SER A 60 6.96 10.15 -0.01
C SER A 60 7.43 9.02 -0.91
N VAL A 61 6.57 8.64 -1.86
CA VAL A 61 6.85 7.66 -2.92
C VAL A 61 6.52 8.28 -4.28
N LEU A 62 7.48 8.23 -5.19
CA LEU A 62 7.33 8.72 -6.56
C LEU A 62 6.67 7.66 -7.46
N VAL A 63 5.42 7.90 -7.86
CA VAL A 63 4.72 7.09 -8.86
C VAL A 63 5.07 7.61 -10.26
N ARG A 64 6.03 6.96 -10.93
CA ARG A 64 6.56 7.35 -12.24
C ARG A 64 5.56 7.27 -13.41
N ARG A 65 4.62 6.33 -13.36
CA ARG A 65 3.64 6.08 -14.41
C ARG A 65 2.25 5.87 -13.81
N GLY A 66 1.57 6.97 -13.48
CA GLY A 66 0.17 6.94 -13.06
C GLY A 66 -0.80 6.71 -14.22
N LYS A 67 -2.10 6.65 -13.90
CA LYS A 67 -3.18 6.60 -14.93
C LYS A 67 -3.04 7.80 -15.87
N GLY A 68 -2.99 7.55 -17.18
CA GLY A 68 -2.80 8.59 -18.19
C GLY A 68 -1.36 9.10 -18.33
N GLY A 69 -0.36 8.40 -17.78
CA GLY A 69 1.06 8.71 -17.99
C GLY A 69 1.63 9.81 -17.08
N HIS A 70 0.83 10.34 -16.15
CA HIS A 70 1.27 11.43 -15.29
C HIS A 70 2.04 10.92 -14.07
N ARG A 71 3.14 11.59 -13.75
CA ARG A 71 3.89 11.38 -12.51
C ARG A 71 3.13 12.00 -11.35
N ARG A 72 3.20 11.38 -10.18
CA ARG A 72 2.75 11.98 -8.91
C ARG A 72 3.58 11.46 -7.76
N GLU A 73 3.61 12.19 -6.67
CA GLU A 73 4.07 11.66 -5.40
C GLU A 73 2.88 11.38 -4.51
N VAL A 74 3.04 10.39 -3.64
CA VAL A 74 2.07 10.01 -2.62
C VAL A 74 2.78 9.96 -1.29
N GLY A 75 2.10 10.32 -0.21
CA GLY A 75 2.66 10.18 1.14
C GLY A 75 2.49 8.77 1.68
N MET A 76 3.31 8.42 2.68
CA MET A 76 3.13 7.23 3.51
C MET A 76 3.60 7.52 4.94
N ASP A 77 2.83 7.04 5.92
CA ASP A 77 3.14 7.20 7.34
C ASP A 77 4.31 6.35 7.81
N GLY A 78 4.88 6.73 8.97
CA GLY A 78 6.02 6.05 9.57
C GLY A 78 5.82 4.55 9.78
N TRP A 79 4.62 4.11 10.18
CA TRP A 79 4.33 2.70 10.38
C TRP A 79 4.39 1.90 9.06
N GLY A 80 3.91 2.50 7.97
CA GLY A 80 4.09 1.95 6.62
C GLY A 80 5.57 1.79 6.24
N TRP A 81 6.39 2.80 6.55
CA TRP A 81 7.84 2.75 6.30
C TRP A 81 8.56 1.70 7.15
N GLU A 82 8.21 1.58 8.43
CA GLU A 82 8.74 0.55 9.34
C GLU A 82 8.49 -0.87 8.79
N ASN A 83 7.31 -1.11 8.22
CA ASN A 83 6.97 -2.41 7.63
C ASN A 83 7.57 -2.65 6.23
N LEU A 84 7.97 -1.58 5.54
CA LEU A 84 8.67 -1.66 4.25
C LEU A 84 10.18 -1.89 4.44
N SER A 85 10.77 -1.33 5.49
CA SER A 85 12.22 -1.30 5.71
C SER A 85 12.91 -2.69 5.72
N PRO A 86 12.35 -3.74 6.34
CA PRO A 86 12.94 -5.08 6.28
C PRO A 86 13.08 -5.59 4.84
N TRP A 87 12.04 -5.41 4.02
CA TRP A 87 12.09 -5.82 2.61
C TRP A 87 13.10 -5.00 1.82
N VAL A 88 13.21 -3.70 2.05
CA VAL A 88 14.20 -2.86 1.37
C VAL A 88 15.63 -3.35 1.69
N SER A 89 15.87 -3.77 2.93
CA SER A 89 17.17 -4.31 3.35
C SER A 89 17.48 -5.64 2.63
N GLU A 90 16.54 -6.59 2.62
CA GLU A 90 16.66 -7.85 1.88
C GLU A 90 16.81 -7.64 0.37
N ARG A 91 16.10 -6.64 -0.16
CA ARG A 91 16.10 -6.33 -1.59
C ARG A 91 17.50 -5.94 -2.07
N LEU A 92 18.33 -5.29 -1.25
CA LEU A 92 19.69 -4.90 -1.63
C LEU A 92 20.60 -6.11 -1.90
N GLU A 93 20.29 -7.27 -1.32
CA GLU A 93 21.03 -8.53 -1.51
C GLU A 93 20.57 -9.32 -2.76
N LEU A 94 19.57 -8.81 -3.48
CA LEU A 94 19.01 -9.42 -4.70
C LEU A 94 19.49 -8.71 -5.97
N PRO A 95 19.50 -9.40 -7.14
CA PRO A 95 19.90 -8.78 -8.40
C PRO A 95 19.19 -7.44 -8.68
N ALA A 96 19.91 -6.48 -9.28
CA ALA A 96 19.35 -5.17 -9.61
C ALA A 96 18.09 -5.29 -10.50
N GLY A 97 17.09 -4.45 -10.26
CA GLY A 97 15.75 -4.64 -10.83
C GLY A 97 14.65 -3.91 -10.04
N PRO A 98 13.37 -4.25 -10.24
CA PRO A 98 12.27 -3.60 -9.54
C PRO A 98 12.30 -3.87 -8.03
N LEU A 99 11.71 -2.96 -7.25
CA LEU A 99 11.60 -3.06 -5.80
C LEU A 99 10.93 -4.37 -5.38
N PHE A 100 9.91 -4.82 -6.13
CA PHE A 100 9.23 -6.09 -5.90
C PHE A 100 9.60 -7.10 -6.99
N CYS A 101 10.44 -8.06 -6.62
CA CYS A 101 10.98 -9.06 -7.54
C CYS A 101 10.74 -10.49 -7.04
N VAL A 102 10.98 -11.47 -7.90
CA VAL A 102 11.01 -12.91 -7.56
C VAL A 102 12.27 -13.21 -6.74
N ILE A 103 12.12 -13.90 -5.61
CA ILE A 103 13.20 -14.16 -4.64
C ILE A 103 13.99 -15.43 -5.01
N ASP A 104 13.30 -16.49 -5.48
CA ASP A 104 13.90 -17.81 -5.73
C ASP A 104 13.81 -18.28 -7.17
N GLY A 105 14.64 -19.28 -7.49
CA GLY A 105 14.58 -20.02 -8.74
C GLY A 105 15.19 -19.28 -9.95
N PRO A 106 14.98 -19.79 -11.17
CA PRO A 106 15.67 -19.32 -12.38
C PRO A 106 15.28 -17.90 -12.81
N THR A 107 14.19 -17.36 -12.26
CA THR A 107 13.70 -16.00 -12.54
C THR A 107 13.98 -15.03 -11.40
N ARG A 108 14.85 -15.39 -10.43
CA ARG A 108 15.30 -14.53 -9.34
C ARG A 108 15.71 -13.13 -9.84
N GLY A 109 15.21 -12.09 -9.17
CA GLY A 109 15.41 -10.68 -9.54
C GLY A 109 14.46 -10.14 -10.63
N ARG A 110 13.73 -11.00 -11.36
CA ARG A 110 12.71 -10.54 -12.32
C ARG A 110 11.50 -9.92 -11.62
N PRO A 111 10.73 -9.04 -12.30
CA PRO A 111 9.54 -8.43 -11.72
C PRO A 111 8.55 -9.44 -11.14
N TRP A 112 8.04 -9.16 -9.95
CA TRP A 112 6.99 -9.95 -9.35
C TRP A 112 5.67 -9.71 -10.09
N SER A 113 4.89 -10.77 -10.36
CA SER A 113 3.69 -10.64 -11.18
C SER A 113 2.47 -10.28 -10.33
N ALA A 114 1.56 -9.47 -10.89
CA ALA A 114 0.30 -9.16 -10.21
C ALA A 114 -0.57 -10.40 -9.95
N ALA A 115 -0.43 -11.46 -10.75
CA ALA A 115 -1.10 -12.74 -10.52
C ALA A 115 -0.53 -13.43 -9.28
N ALA A 116 0.80 -13.47 -9.13
CA ALA A 116 1.46 -14.05 -7.96
C ALA A 116 1.09 -13.30 -6.68
N VAL A 117 1.10 -11.96 -6.68
CA VAL A 117 0.64 -11.14 -5.54
C VAL A 117 -0.77 -11.54 -5.09
N ARG A 118 -1.72 -11.68 -6.04
CA ARG A 118 -3.11 -12.07 -5.72
C ARG A 118 -3.20 -13.49 -5.18
N THR A 119 -2.33 -14.40 -5.61
CA THR A 119 -2.28 -15.77 -5.07
C THR A 119 -1.74 -15.76 -3.64
N GLU A 120 -0.63 -15.07 -3.39
CA GLU A 120 -0.06 -14.92 -2.03
C GLU A 120 -1.05 -14.26 -1.06
N PHE A 121 -1.73 -13.20 -1.51
CA PHE A 121 -2.73 -12.52 -0.69
C PHE A 121 -3.90 -13.44 -0.31
N ARG A 122 -4.39 -14.25 -1.25
CA ARG A 122 -5.46 -15.22 -0.95
C ARG A 122 -4.98 -16.30 0.00
N ARG A 123 -3.77 -16.81 -0.19
CA ARG A 123 -3.17 -17.85 0.64
C ARG A 123 -3.02 -17.36 2.09
N HIS A 124 -2.32 -16.25 2.29
CA HIS A 124 -2.10 -15.70 3.64
C HIS A 124 -3.38 -15.21 4.31
N ALA A 125 -4.36 -14.70 3.56
CA ALA A 125 -5.67 -14.38 4.14
C ALA A 125 -6.41 -15.62 4.64
N ALA A 126 -6.38 -16.73 3.88
CA ALA A 126 -6.98 -17.98 4.31
C ALA A 126 -6.27 -18.57 5.54
N GLU A 127 -4.94 -18.55 5.56
CA GLU A 127 -4.13 -18.99 6.71
C GLU A 127 -4.41 -18.16 7.97
N ALA A 128 -4.62 -16.86 7.82
CA ALA A 128 -4.99 -15.95 8.91
C ALA A 128 -6.47 -16.00 9.32
N GLY A 129 -7.27 -16.91 8.73
CA GLY A 129 -8.70 -17.02 9.01
C GLY A 129 -9.57 -15.86 8.47
N VAL A 130 -9.02 -15.01 7.61
CA VAL A 130 -9.72 -13.85 7.02
C VAL A 130 -10.58 -14.32 5.85
N ARG A 131 -11.90 -14.33 6.06
CA ARG A 131 -12.89 -14.74 5.04
C ARG A 131 -13.23 -13.64 4.05
N ARG A 132 -13.00 -12.37 4.42
CA ARG A 132 -13.23 -11.23 3.52
C ARG A 132 -12.26 -11.27 2.35
N ARG A 133 -12.63 -10.62 1.25
CA ARG A 133 -11.80 -10.57 0.05
C ARG A 133 -10.53 -9.76 0.32
N PHE A 134 -9.39 -10.44 0.44
CA PHE A 134 -8.09 -9.80 0.58
C PHE A 134 -7.41 -9.64 -0.80
N ALA A 135 -7.53 -8.44 -1.39
CA ALA A 135 -7.03 -8.18 -2.74
C ALA A 135 -6.46 -6.76 -2.86
N PRO A 136 -5.57 -6.49 -3.83
CA PRO A 136 -4.88 -5.20 -3.93
C PRO A 136 -5.79 -3.96 -3.96
N HIS A 137 -6.90 -4.02 -4.70
CA HIS A 137 -7.86 -2.93 -4.77
C HIS A 137 -8.65 -2.74 -3.47
N GLN A 138 -8.81 -3.79 -2.66
CA GLN A 138 -9.48 -3.74 -1.36
C GLN A 138 -8.59 -3.07 -0.32
N LEU A 139 -7.28 -3.35 -0.32
CA LEU A 139 -6.31 -2.64 0.54
C LEU A 139 -6.26 -1.14 0.25
N ARG A 140 -6.24 -0.78 -1.04
CA ARG A 140 -6.33 0.61 -1.47
C ARG A 140 -7.69 1.24 -1.09
N HIS A 141 -8.77 0.47 -1.10
CA HIS A 141 -10.07 0.95 -0.65
C HIS A 141 -10.10 1.18 0.87
N ALA A 142 -9.50 0.27 1.65
CA ALA A 142 -9.30 0.44 3.10
C ALA A 142 -8.59 1.76 3.41
N HIS A 143 -7.51 2.07 2.67
CA HIS A 143 -6.79 3.34 2.77
C HIS A 143 -7.72 4.55 2.61
N ALA A 144 -8.53 4.56 1.55
CA ALA A 144 -9.45 5.66 1.25
C ALA A 144 -10.52 5.84 2.34
N VAL A 145 -11.05 4.72 2.85
CA VAL A 145 -12.05 4.71 3.92
C VAL A 145 -11.45 5.20 5.23
N GLU A 146 -10.23 4.79 5.58
CA GLU A 146 -9.54 5.27 6.78
C GLU A 146 -9.24 6.77 6.71
N LEU A 147 -8.68 7.27 5.60
CA LEU A 147 -8.46 8.71 5.44
C LEU A 147 -9.75 9.51 5.61
N ALA A 148 -10.85 9.03 5.04
CA ALA A 148 -12.16 9.68 5.20
C ALA A 148 -12.65 9.66 6.66
N ARG A 149 -12.48 8.54 7.37
CA ARG A 149 -12.82 8.41 8.79
C ARG A 149 -11.94 9.25 9.71
N GLU A 150 -10.68 9.47 9.32
CA GLU A 150 -9.73 10.35 9.98
C GLU A 150 -10.00 11.84 9.72
N GLY A 151 -11.02 12.16 8.91
CA GLY A 151 -11.40 13.54 8.59
C GLY A 151 -10.50 14.22 7.55
N VAL A 152 -9.69 13.45 6.82
CA VAL A 152 -8.87 13.98 5.73
C VAL A 152 -9.78 14.50 4.62
N SER A 153 -9.48 15.70 4.11
CA SER A 153 -10.32 16.34 3.10
C SER A 153 -10.39 15.47 1.83
N LEU A 154 -11.58 15.41 1.21
CA LEU A 154 -11.80 14.61 0.00
C LEU A 154 -10.79 14.95 -1.11
N ASN A 155 -10.38 16.21 -1.21
CA ASN A 155 -9.42 16.67 -2.20
C ASN A 155 -8.02 16.08 -1.97
N VAL A 156 -7.54 16.03 -0.72
CA VAL A 156 -6.27 15.37 -0.37
C VAL A 156 -6.37 13.87 -0.67
N ILE A 157 -7.48 13.22 -0.30
CA ILE A 157 -7.72 11.80 -0.61
C ILE A 157 -7.66 11.54 -2.12
N GLN A 158 -8.34 12.34 -2.93
CA GLN A 158 -8.37 12.18 -4.39
C GLN A 158 -6.97 12.28 -5.00
N ARG A 159 -6.16 13.24 -4.53
CA ARG A 159 -4.80 13.43 -5.05
C ARG A 159 -3.83 12.37 -4.57
N GLN A 160 -3.88 11.96 -3.30
CA GLN A 160 -3.14 10.80 -2.78
C GLN A 160 -3.41 9.55 -3.63
N LEU A 161 -4.67 9.34 -4.01
CA LEU A 161 -5.09 8.23 -4.86
C LEU A 161 -4.82 8.47 -6.36
N GLY A 162 -4.45 9.68 -6.79
CA GLY A 162 -4.24 10.00 -8.21
C GLY A 162 -5.51 9.79 -9.03
N HIS A 163 -6.65 10.28 -8.53
CA HIS A 163 -7.89 10.38 -9.28
C HIS A 163 -7.88 11.70 -10.07
N ALA A 164 -7.64 11.61 -11.38
CA ALA A 164 -7.45 12.78 -12.24
C ALA A 164 -8.76 13.52 -12.60
N ASN A 165 -9.95 12.98 -12.29
CA ASN A 165 -11.23 13.66 -12.46
C ASN A 165 -12.36 12.83 -11.82
N LEU A 166 -13.24 13.50 -11.07
CA LEU A 166 -14.64 13.07 -10.90
C LEU A 166 -15.50 14.27 -11.34
N GLY A 167 -16.55 13.99 -12.10
CA GLY A 167 -17.24 14.97 -12.97
C GLY A 167 -17.55 16.32 -12.34
N THR A 168 -17.42 17.38 -13.17
CA THR A 168 -18.01 18.72 -12.95
C THR A 168 -17.77 19.33 -11.57
N THR A 169 -16.53 19.31 -11.08
CA THR A 169 -16.11 20.18 -9.97
C THR A 169 -14.64 20.62 -10.10
N SER A 170 -14.20 20.91 -11.33
CA SER A 170 -12.82 21.29 -11.64
C SER A 170 -12.43 22.71 -11.21
N ILE A 171 -13.31 23.45 -10.53
CA ILE A 171 -13.02 24.82 -10.04
C ILE A 171 -12.35 24.81 -8.65
N TYR A 172 -12.54 23.77 -7.83
CA TYR A 172 -11.90 23.65 -6.50
C TYR A 172 -10.55 22.92 -6.51
N LEU A 173 -10.07 22.47 -7.68
CA LEU A 173 -8.83 21.69 -7.81
C LEU A 173 -7.56 22.54 -7.90
N GLN A 174 -7.67 23.87 -7.94
CA GLN A 174 -6.52 24.78 -7.88
C GLN A 174 -6.14 25.02 -6.41
N GLY A 175 -4.94 24.57 -5.99
CA GLY A 175 -4.31 25.11 -4.78
C GLY A 175 -3.78 24.14 -3.73
N ILE A 176 -4.12 22.85 -3.74
CA ILE A 176 -3.47 21.92 -2.78
C ILE A 176 -2.00 21.74 -3.19
N ASP A 177 -1.09 21.87 -2.25
CA ASP A 177 0.34 21.62 -2.50
C ASP A 177 0.59 20.10 -2.44
N ILE A 178 1.55 19.59 -3.22
CA ILE A 178 2.03 18.21 -3.06
C ILE A 178 2.54 17.98 -1.63
N GLU A 179 3.11 19.02 -1.03
CA GLU A 179 3.60 18.97 0.34
C GLU A 179 2.47 18.81 1.36
N GLU A 180 1.31 19.44 1.14
CA GLU A 180 0.13 19.27 1.99
C GLU A 180 -0.37 17.81 1.98
N ILE A 181 -0.31 17.14 0.84
CA ILE A 181 -0.69 15.73 0.71
C ILE A 181 0.30 14.85 1.47
N ILE A 182 1.59 15.05 1.21
CA ILE A 182 2.66 14.27 1.83
C ILE A 182 2.64 14.46 3.34
N SER A 183 2.58 15.69 3.83
CA SER A 183 2.55 16.01 5.26
C SER A 183 1.34 15.40 5.95
N THR A 184 0.16 15.48 5.33
CA THR A 184 -1.08 14.92 5.89
C THR A 184 -0.99 13.41 6.03
N VAL A 185 -0.49 12.70 5.01
CA VAL A 185 -0.41 11.24 5.05
C VAL A 185 0.77 10.76 5.90
N HIS A 186 1.90 11.46 5.87
CA HIS A 186 3.09 11.14 6.65
C HIS A 186 2.83 11.29 8.16
N ALA A 187 2.04 12.28 8.57
CA ALA A 187 1.65 12.52 9.96
C ALA A 187 0.55 11.58 10.47
N ARG A 188 0.02 10.66 9.65
CA ARG A 188 -1.01 9.70 10.12
C ARG A 188 -0.43 8.83 11.22
N ARG A 189 -1.28 8.55 12.20
CA ARG A 189 -0.94 7.63 13.29
C ARG A 189 -0.84 6.20 12.75
N ALA A 190 -0.05 5.39 13.47
CA ALA A 190 -0.03 3.95 13.25
C ALA A 190 -1.47 3.38 13.34
N PRO A 191 -1.78 2.31 12.60
CA PRO A 191 -3.10 1.70 12.64
C PRO A 191 -3.47 1.30 14.07
N MET A 192 -4.60 1.80 14.57
CA MET A 192 -5.10 1.43 15.88
C MET A 192 -5.60 -0.01 15.84
N MET A 193 -5.03 -0.87 16.67
CA MET A 193 -5.56 -2.20 16.92
C MET A 193 -6.43 -2.15 18.16
N SER A 194 -7.69 -2.61 18.08
CA SER A 194 -8.48 -2.80 19.29
C SER A 194 -7.81 -3.83 20.19
N ALA A 195 -7.69 -3.52 21.49
CA ALA A 195 -7.05 -4.38 22.50
C ALA A 195 -7.69 -5.78 22.61
N THR A 196 -8.93 -5.93 22.14
CA THR A 196 -9.68 -7.19 22.11
C THR A 196 -9.13 -8.25 21.14
N ALA A 197 -8.24 -7.89 20.21
CA ALA A 197 -7.66 -8.83 19.25
C ALA A 197 -6.50 -9.68 19.83
N GLY A 198 -6.11 -9.48 21.09
CA GLY A 198 -5.04 -10.23 21.76
C GLY A 198 -5.49 -11.50 22.51
N LEU A 199 -6.78 -11.84 22.48
CA LEU A 199 -7.37 -12.89 23.34
C LEU A 199 -7.84 -14.15 22.60
N GLN A 200 -7.40 -14.37 21.36
CA GLN A 200 -7.55 -15.67 20.71
C GLN A 200 -6.18 -16.15 20.22
N LEU A 201 -5.44 -16.74 21.17
CA LEU A 201 -4.41 -17.75 20.92
C LEU A 201 -5.05 -19.12 21.20
#